data_AF-A0A7V5FGN5-F1
#
_entry.id   AF-A0A7V5FGN5-F1
#
_cell.length_a   1.000
_cell.length_b   1.000
_cell.length_c   1.000
_cell.angle_alpha   90.00
_cell.angle_beta   90.00
_cell.angle_gamma   90.00
#
_symmetry.space_group_name_H-M   'P 1'
#
loop_
_entity.id
_entity.type
_entity.pdbx_description
1 polymer ?
#
loop_
_entity_poly.entity_id
_entity_poly.type
_entity_poly.pdbx_seq_one_letter_code
_entity_poly.pdbx_strand_id
1 'polypeptide(L)'
;MKRKAAFFVLTCVTIAFSVRAQENQVATISPGTPKIGDEITVTYNPKAKGATLRDAKEISLEALAMRETDLPVLIETPMRKEAKVWRASFKLTDEKSRLILLRFVSDDRKDDNDENVWNILVYGTDGKPLKGAHLQRASFLRQGSFLEFRHQKDIAAAKTEVAKERELYPDNWHATTLLWDIMLRENPSDETKARIKEELAKLYESQKDDEEVVSTLLYWFERTGQKDRADEIRKAAIAGNPKGKIAESARRSEIYAEKDPAKRVELLERFLADFPQKGRS
;
A
#
# COMPACT_ATOMS: atom_id res chain seq x y z
N MET A 1 30.47 -55.52 -17.28
CA MET A 1 30.81 -54.08 -17.22
C MET A 1 30.21 -53.36 -18.42
N LYS A 2 29.25 -52.46 -18.22
CA LYS A 2 28.91 -51.27 -19.06
C LYS A 2 27.51 -50.76 -18.68
N ARG A 3 27.35 -49.42 -18.74
CA ARG A 3 26.14 -48.58 -18.53
C ARG A 3 26.05 -47.83 -17.19
N LYS A 4 26.79 -46.72 -17.10
CA LYS A 4 26.41 -45.51 -16.33
C LYS A 4 27.01 -44.28 -17.02
N ALA A 5 26.30 -43.72 -18.00
CA ALA A 5 26.63 -42.40 -18.59
C ALA A 5 25.44 -41.89 -19.42
N ALA A 6 24.31 -41.61 -18.76
CA ALA A 6 23.17 -40.94 -19.39
C ALA A 6 22.29 -40.30 -18.33
N PHE A 7 22.82 -39.36 -17.54
CA PHE A 7 21.97 -38.51 -16.68
C PHE A 7 22.50 -37.09 -16.43
N PHE A 8 23.59 -36.67 -17.10
CA PHE A 8 24.22 -35.37 -16.83
C PHE A 8 23.97 -34.28 -17.89
N VAL A 9 23.15 -34.56 -18.92
CA VAL A 9 22.91 -33.61 -20.03
C VAL A 9 21.58 -32.85 -19.90
N LEU A 10 20.67 -33.25 -19.00
CA LEU A 10 19.35 -32.63 -18.91
C LEU A 10 19.30 -31.39 -17.97
N THR A 11 20.32 -31.15 -17.14
CA THR A 11 20.34 -30.01 -16.19
C THR A 11 20.94 -28.73 -16.79
N CYS A 12 21.73 -28.82 -17.88
CA CYS A 12 22.32 -27.63 -18.52
C CYS A 12 21.38 -26.91 -19.50
N VAL A 13 20.31 -27.57 -19.97
CA VAL A 13 19.39 -26.98 -20.96
C VAL A 13 18.42 -25.99 -20.30
N THR A 14 18.06 -26.15 -19.03
CA THR A 14 17.14 -25.21 -18.34
C THR A 14 17.80 -23.88 -17.95
N ILE A 15 19.11 -23.85 -17.67
CA ILE A 15 19.82 -22.61 -17.31
C ILE A 15 19.98 -21.67 -18.52
N ALA A 16 20.13 -22.20 -19.74
CA ALA A 16 20.33 -21.40 -20.94
C ALA A 16 19.07 -20.64 -21.42
N PHE A 17 17.87 -21.13 -21.10
CA PHE A 17 16.62 -20.44 -21.45
C PHE A 17 16.31 -19.27 -20.51
N SER A 18 16.69 -19.34 -19.23
CA SER A 18 16.44 -18.28 -18.25
C SER A 18 17.23 -17.00 -18.55
N VAL A 19 18.45 -17.12 -19.10
CA VAL A 19 19.30 -15.96 -19.43
C VAL A 19 18.78 -15.19 -20.65
N ARG A 20 18.25 -15.88 -21.68
CA ARG A 20 17.69 -15.23 -22.87
C ARG A 20 16.33 -14.56 -22.60
N ALA A 21 15.54 -15.08 -21.68
CA ALA A 21 14.26 -14.46 -21.30
C ALA A 21 14.46 -13.09 -20.61
N GLN A 22 15.56 -12.92 -19.86
CA GLN A 22 15.91 -11.64 -19.23
C GLN A 22 16.36 -10.58 -20.25
N GLU A 23 16.89 -10.96 -21.42
CA GLU A 23 17.37 -9.99 -22.43
C GLU A 23 16.26 -9.19 -23.12
N ASN A 24 14.98 -9.60 -23.00
CA ASN A 24 13.85 -8.91 -23.63
C ASN A 24 13.02 -8.05 -22.67
N GLN A 25 13.22 -8.18 -21.36
CA GLN A 25 12.47 -7.41 -20.36
C GLN A 25 13.13 -6.05 -20.12
N VAL A 26 12.33 -4.98 -20.03
CA VAL A 26 12.83 -3.63 -19.70
C VAL A 26 13.43 -3.61 -18.29
N ALA A 27 12.75 -4.26 -17.33
CA ALA A 27 13.24 -4.38 -15.97
C ALA A 27 13.00 -5.78 -15.39
N THR A 28 13.89 -6.20 -14.50
CA THR A 28 13.74 -7.41 -13.68
C THR A 28 14.05 -7.09 -12.23
N ILE A 29 13.33 -7.74 -11.31
CA ILE A 29 13.44 -7.55 -9.86
C ILE A 29 13.71 -8.93 -9.25
N SER A 30 14.73 -9.03 -8.39
CA SER A 30 15.10 -10.25 -7.70
C SER A 30 15.42 -9.96 -6.24
N PRO A 31 14.96 -10.79 -5.27
CA PRO A 31 14.08 -11.94 -5.48
C PRO A 31 12.66 -11.53 -5.89
N GLY A 32 11.91 -12.44 -6.53
CA GLY A 32 10.52 -12.21 -6.91
C GLY A 32 9.53 -12.19 -5.73
N THR A 33 9.99 -12.55 -4.54
CA THR A 33 9.23 -12.54 -3.28
C THR A 33 10.09 -11.92 -2.17
N PRO A 34 10.39 -10.61 -2.25
CA PRO A 34 11.32 -9.97 -1.32
C PRO A 34 10.76 -9.96 0.10
N LYS A 35 11.62 -10.25 1.05
CA LYS A 35 11.35 -10.19 2.49
C LYS A 35 12.08 -9.01 3.11
N ILE A 36 11.63 -8.60 4.29
CA ILE A 36 12.40 -7.62 5.06
C ILE A 36 13.78 -8.20 5.39
N GLY A 37 14.80 -7.38 5.20
CA GLY A 37 16.20 -7.74 5.34
C GLY A 37 16.85 -8.25 4.05
N ASP A 38 16.08 -8.63 3.03
CA ASP A 38 16.63 -9.08 1.74
C ASP A 38 17.34 -7.94 1.00
N GLU A 39 18.35 -8.30 0.24
CA GLU A 39 18.90 -7.43 -0.80
C GLU A 39 18.06 -7.60 -2.07
N ILE A 40 17.45 -6.50 -2.54
CA ILE A 40 16.68 -6.47 -3.78
C ILE A 40 17.58 -5.94 -4.88
N THR A 41 17.84 -6.77 -5.89
CA THR A 41 18.54 -6.40 -7.10
C THR A 41 17.55 -6.09 -8.21
N VAL A 42 17.69 -4.90 -8.80
CA VAL A 42 16.92 -4.47 -9.97
C VAL A 42 17.86 -4.31 -11.15
N THR A 43 17.50 -4.93 -12.27
CA THR A 43 18.23 -4.78 -13.54
C THR A 43 17.34 -4.07 -14.55
N TYR A 44 17.88 -3.04 -15.21
CA TYR A 44 17.24 -2.30 -16.28
C TYR A 44 17.98 -2.53 -17.61
N ASN A 45 17.25 -2.89 -18.65
CA ASN A 45 17.78 -3.11 -19.98
C ASN A 45 17.38 -1.95 -20.92
N PRO A 46 18.29 -1.00 -21.19
CA PRO A 46 18.00 0.17 -22.02
C PRO A 46 17.76 -0.21 -23.49
N LYS A 47 18.10 -1.43 -23.92
CA LYS A 47 17.89 -1.89 -25.29
C LYS A 47 16.59 -2.65 -25.48
N ALA A 48 15.93 -3.09 -24.41
CA ALA A 48 14.65 -3.80 -24.48
C ALA A 48 13.59 -2.98 -25.23
N LYS A 49 12.64 -3.65 -25.89
CA LYS A 49 11.50 -2.98 -26.51
C LYS A 49 10.63 -2.38 -25.40
N GLY A 50 10.31 -1.09 -25.50
CA GLY A 50 9.58 -0.35 -24.46
C GLY A 50 10.45 0.50 -23.55
N ALA A 51 11.76 0.21 -23.46
CA ALA A 51 12.69 1.05 -22.69
C ALA A 51 12.79 2.48 -23.28
N THR A 52 12.69 3.49 -22.42
CA THR A 52 12.72 4.91 -22.81
C THR A 52 14.08 5.56 -22.57
N LEU A 53 14.84 5.10 -21.58
CA LEU A 53 16.17 5.62 -21.23
C LEU A 53 17.31 4.90 -22.00
N ARG A 54 17.25 4.90 -23.34
CA ARG A 54 18.18 4.12 -24.20
C ARG A 54 19.63 4.63 -24.16
N ASP A 55 19.79 5.94 -24.15
CA ASP A 55 21.08 6.66 -24.26
C ASP A 55 21.45 7.42 -22.99
N ALA A 56 20.88 7.02 -21.84
CA ALA A 56 21.20 7.62 -20.55
C ALA A 56 22.68 7.44 -20.17
N LYS A 57 23.30 8.51 -19.68
CA LYS A 57 24.69 8.50 -19.18
C LYS A 57 24.78 8.00 -17.74
N GLU A 58 23.73 8.24 -16.98
CA GLU A 58 23.52 7.79 -15.61
C GLU A 58 22.04 7.44 -15.44
N ILE A 59 21.75 6.46 -14.59
CA ILE A 59 20.39 6.08 -14.24
C ILE A 59 20.35 5.88 -12.73
N SER A 60 19.32 6.42 -12.09
CA SER A 60 18.95 6.11 -10.71
C SER A 60 17.71 5.23 -10.70
N LEU A 61 17.73 4.22 -9.83
CA LEU A 61 16.54 3.48 -9.44
C LEU A 61 15.83 4.27 -8.34
N GLU A 62 14.56 4.57 -8.54
CA GLU A 62 13.68 5.05 -7.48
C GLU A 62 12.73 3.94 -7.06
N ALA A 63 12.83 3.50 -5.81
CA ALA A 63 11.96 2.50 -5.20
C ALA A 63 11.15 3.13 -4.06
N LEU A 64 9.84 3.26 -4.24
CA LEU A 64 8.93 3.78 -3.22
C LEU A 64 8.34 2.61 -2.41
N ALA A 65 8.79 2.51 -1.16
CA ALA A 65 8.29 1.55 -0.19
C ALA A 65 6.99 2.06 0.45
N MET A 66 5.87 1.47 0.03
CA MET A 66 4.54 1.75 0.55
C MET A 66 4.33 1.04 1.89
N ARG A 67 3.78 1.77 2.86
CA ARG A 67 3.43 1.29 4.20
C ARG A 67 1.93 1.31 4.40
N GLU A 68 1.42 0.58 5.40
CA GLU A 68 -0.03 0.48 5.60
C GLU A 68 -0.66 1.78 6.11
N THR A 69 -0.10 2.35 7.18
CA THR A 69 -0.65 3.53 7.86
C THR A 69 0.32 4.71 7.93
N ASP A 70 1.60 4.48 7.64
CA ASP A 70 2.67 5.48 7.69
C ASP A 70 2.96 6.07 6.30
N LEU A 71 3.67 7.21 6.29
CA LEU A 71 4.20 7.78 5.05
C LEU A 71 5.19 6.79 4.39
N PRO A 72 5.15 6.67 3.05
CA PRO A 72 6.07 5.81 2.33
C PRO A 72 7.50 6.37 2.37
N VAL A 73 8.46 5.49 2.07
CA VAL A 73 9.88 5.83 2.02
C VAL A 73 10.38 5.69 0.59
N LEU A 74 10.95 6.77 0.06
CA LEU A 74 11.65 6.73 -1.22
C LEU A 74 13.09 6.28 -0.99
N ILE A 75 13.50 5.26 -1.74
CA ILE A 75 14.88 4.76 -1.78
C ILE A 75 15.41 5.06 -3.17
N GLU A 76 16.38 5.97 -3.25
CA GLU A 76 17.06 6.33 -4.49
C GLU A 76 18.42 5.63 -4.52
N THR A 77 18.67 4.84 -5.57
CA THR A 77 19.92 4.07 -5.71
C THR A 77 20.53 4.31 -7.08
N PRO A 78 21.73 4.92 -7.16
CA PRO A 78 22.46 5.03 -8.42
C PRO A 78 22.72 3.64 -9.02
N MET A 79 22.36 3.46 -10.29
CA MET A 79 22.60 2.22 -11.00
C MET A 79 24.00 2.19 -11.59
N ARG A 80 24.64 1.02 -11.55
CA ARG A 80 25.92 0.77 -12.20
C ARG A 80 25.68 0.12 -13.56
N LYS A 81 26.37 0.60 -14.59
CA LYS A 81 26.34 0.00 -15.92
C LYS A 81 27.19 -1.27 -15.92
N GLU A 82 26.56 -2.42 -16.13
CA GLU A 82 27.20 -3.73 -16.21
C GLU A 82 26.98 -4.30 -17.62
N ALA A 83 28.02 -4.23 -18.46
CA ALA A 83 27.96 -4.60 -19.86
C ALA A 83 26.83 -3.88 -20.64
N LYS A 84 25.70 -4.56 -20.88
CA LYS A 84 24.56 -4.07 -21.68
C LYS A 84 23.39 -3.58 -20.83
N VAL A 85 23.44 -3.74 -19.51
CA VAL A 85 22.35 -3.45 -18.59
C VAL A 85 22.80 -2.49 -17.49
N TRP A 86 21.85 -1.89 -16.78
CA TRP A 86 22.07 -1.13 -15.56
C TRP A 86 21.60 -1.96 -14.37
N ARG A 87 22.35 -1.97 -13.28
CA ARG A 87 22.02 -2.73 -12.08
C ARG A 87 22.16 -1.89 -10.82
N ALA A 88 21.18 -1.99 -9.94
CA ALA A 88 21.23 -1.47 -8.59
C ALA A 88 20.77 -2.55 -7.61
N SER A 89 21.31 -2.50 -6.40
CA SER A 89 20.87 -3.29 -5.26
C SER A 89 20.60 -2.37 -4.08
N PHE A 90 19.53 -2.63 -3.34
CA PHE A 90 19.28 -1.99 -2.05
C PHE A 90 18.76 -3.01 -1.05
N LYS A 91 19.03 -2.77 0.24
CA LYS A 91 18.53 -3.62 1.31
C LYS A 91 17.15 -3.13 1.75
N LEU A 92 16.16 -4.02 1.80
CA LEU A 92 14.83 -3.67 2.29
C LEU A 92 14.83 -3.68 3.82
N THR A 93 15.16 -2.56 4.46
CA THR A 93 15.29 -2.49 5.93
C THR A 93 14.06 -1.96 6.65
N ASP A 94 13.10 -1.39 5.92
CA ASP A 94 11.90 -0.82 6.52
C ASP A 94 10.87 -1.91 6.83
N GLU A 95 10.80 -2.34 8.09
CA GLU A 95 9.87 -3.36 8.62
C GLU A 95 8.37 -3.08 8.30
N LYS A 96 8.04 -1.82 8.00
CA LYS A 96 6.68 -1.37 7.67
C LYS A 96 6.33 -1.47 6.18
N SER A 97 7.29 -1.84 5.34
CA SER A 97 7.09 -1.97 3.89
C SER A 97 6.12 -3.11 3.55
N ARG A 98 5.24 -2.86 2.58
CA ARG A 98 4.17 -3.79 2.15
C ARG A 98 4.11 -3.97 0.64
N LEU A 99 4.37 -2.91 -0.11
CA LEU A 99 4.45 -2.89 -1.57
C LEU A 99 5.61 -1.98 -1.96
N ILE A 100 6.37 -2.35 -2.98
CA ILE A 100 7.42 -1.50 -3.55
C ILE A 100 6.98 -1.11 -4.96
N LEU A 101 6.98 0.19 -5.26
CA LEU A 101 6.79 0.74 -6.60
C LEU A 101 8.15 1.16 -7.14
N LEU A 102 8.44 0.92 -8.42
CA LEU A 102 9.76 1.18 -8.99
C LEU A 102 9.66 1.94 -10.31
N ARG A 103 10.54 2.93 -10.48
CA ARG A 103 10.79 3.61 -11.76
C ARG A 103 12.29 3.89 -11.92
N PHE A 104 12.69 4.23 -13.15
CA PHE A 104 14.06 4.62 -13.46
C PHE A 104 14.09 6.09 -13.85
N VAL A 105 15.11 6.81 -13.40
CA VAL A 105 15.26 8.26 -13.65
C VAL A 105 16.65 8.57 -14.18
N SER A 106 16.73 9.50 -15.12
CA SER A 106 17.97 10.02 -15.71
C SER A 106 17.74 11.46 -16.15
N ASP A 107 18.40 12.40 -15.48
CA ASP A 107 18.11 13.84 -15.61
C ASP A 107 16.59 14.09 -15.41
N ASP A 108 15.96 14.87 -16.29
CA ASP A 108 14.51 15.14 -16.28
C ASP A 108 13.66 14.05 -16.95
N ARG A 109 14.25 12.90 -17.32
CA ARG A 109 13.56 11.79 -17.99
C ARG A 109 13.34 10.64 -17.03
N LYS A 110 12.26 9.91 -17.26
CA LYS A 110 11.94 8.68 -16.54
C LYS A 110 11.56 7.55 -17.48
N ASP A 111 11.81 6.33 -17.03
CA ASP A 111 11.13 5.14 -17.49
C ASP A 111 10.25 4.64 -16.34
N ASP A 112 8.95 4.92 -16.45
CA ASP A 112 7.92 4.43 -15.54
C ASP A 112 7.02 3.38 -16.23
N ASN A 113 7.56 2.71 -17.27
CA ASN A 113 6.88 1.67 -18.03
C ASN A 113 5.56 2.14 -18.65
N ASP A 114 5.58 3.31 -19.30
CA ASP A 114 4.40 3.94 -19.91
C ASP A 114 3.30 4.22 -18.89
N GLU A 115 3.64 4.97 -17.84
CA GLU A 115 2.75 5.28 -16.72
C GLU A 115 2.19 4.04 -15.99
N ASN A 116 2.94 2.94 -15.99
CA ASN A 116 2.58 1.67 -15.34
C ASN A 116 3.79 1.09 -14.60
N VAL A 117 4.19 1.78 -13.53
CA VAL A 117 5.39 1.45 -12.75
C VAL A 117 5.43 -0.02 -12.35
N TRP A 118 6.63 -0.58 -12.34
CA TRP A 118 6.82 -1.92 -11.78
C TRP A 118 6.46 -1.91 -10.31
N ASN A 119 5.88 -3.01 -9.84
CA ASN A 119 5.53 -3.16 -8.45
C ASN A 119 5.70 -4.61 -7.97
N ILE A 120 6.06 -4.76 -6.70
CA ILE A 120 6.29 -6.06 -6.08
C ILE A 120 5.80 -6.04 -4.62
N LEU A 121 5.11 -7.11 -4.23
CA LEU A 121 4.65 -7.29 -2.84
C LEU A 121 5.82 -7.67 -1.94
N VAL A 122 5.75 -7.27 -0.68
CA VAL A 122 6.69 -7.71 0.35
C VAL A 122 6.13 -8.94 1.06
N TYR A 123 6.97 -9.93 1.30
CA TYR A 123 6.61 -11.24 1.83
C TYR A 123 7.16 -11.46 3.25
N GLY A 124 6.44 -12.28 4.01
CA GLY A 124 6.89 -12.84 5.27
C GLY A 124 7.84 -14.02 5.07
N THR A 125 8.46 -14.45 6.17
CA THR A 125 9.32 -15.64 6.18
C THR A 125 8.56 -16.92 5.85
N ASP A 126 7.24 -16.94 6.07
CA ASP A 126 6.30 -18.01 5.75
C ASP A 126 5.96 -18.14 4.26
N GLY A 127 6.51 -17.25 3.41
CA GLY A 127 6.29 -17.26 1.97
C GLY A 127 4.97 -16.63 1.54
N LYS A 128 4.23 -15.99 2.44
CA LYS A 128 2.99 -15.25 2.13
C LYS A 128 3.28 -13.75 2.03
N PRO A 129 2.56 -12.98 1.21
CA PRO A 129 2.61 -11.51 1.27
C PRO A 129 2.27 -11.03 2.68
N LEU A 130 2.99 -10.05 3.22
CA LEU A 130 2.73 -9.50 4.57
C LEU A 130 1.32 -8.93 4.69
N LYS A 131 0.74 -8.93 5.89
CA LYS A 131 -0.53 -8.23 6.17
C LYS A 131 -0.44 -6.77 5.73
N GLY A 132 -1.37 -6.36 4.88
CA GLY A 132 -1.40 -5.04 4.25
C GLY A 132 -0.75 -4.97 2.87
N ALA A 133 -0.05 -6.00 2.39
CA ALA A 133 0.61 -6.00 1.08
C ALA A 133 -0.41 -5.96 -0.06
N HIS A 134 -1.40 -6.83 -0.03
CA HIS A 134 -2.46 -6.82 -1.02
C HIS A 134 -3.37 -5.60 -0.86
N LEU A 135 -3.60 -5.13 0.37
CA LEU A 135 -4.29 -3.85 0.63
C LEU A 135 -3.61 -2.67 -0.06
N GLN A 136 -2.29 -2.50 0.09
CA GLN A 136 -1.56 -1.41 -0.54
C GLN A 136 -1.61 -1.49 -2.06
N ARG A 137 -1.49 -2.71 -2.63
CA ARG A 137 -1.62 -2.89 -4.07
C ARG A 137 -3.02 -2.59 -4.57
N ALA A 138 -4.05 -3.03 -3.86
CA ALA A 138 -5.44 -2.70 -4.17
C ALA A 138 -5.68 -1.19 -4.17
N SER A 139 -5.16 -0.49 -3.15
CA SER A 139 -5.26 0.96 -3.03
C SER A 139 -4.59 1.67 -4.21
N PHE A 140 -3.38 1.23 -4.58
CA PHE A 140 -2.63 1.76 -5.72
C PHE A 140 -3.38 1.57 -7.05
N LEU A 141 -3.83 0.34 -7.33
CA LEU A 141 -4.60 -0.01 -8.54
C LEU A 141 -5.90 0.80 -8.65
N ARG A 142 -6.55 1.06 -7.52
CA ARG A 142 -7.79 1.84 -7.45
C ARG A 142 -7.57 3.33 -7.71
N GLN A 143 -6.45 3.89 -7.24
CA GLN A 143 -6.14 5.31 -7.36
C GLN A 143 -5.55 5.67 -8.72
N GLY A 144 -4.77 4.77 -9.33
CA GLY A 144 -4.06 4.99 -10.60
C GLY A 144 -2.79 5.85 -10.48
N SER A 145 -2.53 6.44 -9.31
CA SER A 145 -1.23 7.05 -9.04
C SER A 145 -0.99 7.25 -7.54
N PHE A 146 0.28 7.40 -7.16
CA PHE A 146 0.71 7.81 -5.83
C PHE A 146 2.09 8.50 -5.91
N LEU A 147 2.22 9.75 -5.43
CA LEU A 147 3.48 10.54 -5.51
C LEU A 147 4.21 10.41 -6.86
N GLU A 148 3.47 10.62 -7.96
CA GLU A 148 3.94 10.49 -9.36
C GLU A 148 4.29 9.08 -9.87
N PHE A 149 4.24 8.05 -9.02
CA PHE A 149 4.24 6.67 -9.48
C PHE A 149 2.84 6.37 -10.05
N ARG A 150 2.74 6.21 -11.36
CA ARG A 150 1.47 6.03 -12.08
C ARG A 150 1.21 4.58 -12.44
N HIS A 151 -0.08 4.26 -12.56
CA HIS A 151 -0.58 3.00 -13.09
C HIS A 151 -1.93 3.22 -13.76
N GLN A 152 -2.27 2.42 -14.76
CA GLN A 152 -3.62 2.42 -15.31
C GLN A 152 -4.63 1.97 -14.24
N LYS A 153 -5.57 2.84 -13.88
CA LYS A 153 -6.59 2.49 -12.89
C LYS A 153 -7.32 1.19 -13.25
N ASP A 154 -7.33 0.23 -12.34
CA ASP A 154 -7.98 -1.07 -12.49
C ASP A 154 -8.75 -1.46 -11.22
N ILE A 155 -10.06 -1.21 -11.25
CA ILE A 155 -10.95 -1.51 -10.11
C ILE A 155 -11.18 -3.02 -9.96
N ALA A 156 -11.16 -3.78 -11.06
CA ALA A 156 -11.37 -5.23 -11.01
C ALA A 156 -10.17 -5.94 -10.37
N ALA A 157 -8.95 -5.54 -10.77
CA ALA A 157 -7.73 -6.00 -10.13
C ALA A 157 -7.67 -5.54 -8.67
N ALA A 158 -8.06 -4.29 -8.36
CA ALA A 158 -8.13 -3.82 -6.99
C ALA A 158 -9.03 -4.70 -6.10
N LYS A 159 -10.24 -5.05 -6.57
CA LYS A 159 -11.15 -5.97 -5.85
C LYS A 159 -10.54 -7.36 -5.65
N THR A 160 -9.81 -7.86 -6.65
CA THR A 160 -9.10 -9.14 -6.57
C THR A 160 -8.03 -9.10 -5.48
N GLU A 161 -7.24 -8.03 -5.41
CA GLU A 161 -6.23 -7.87 -4.36
C GLU A 161 -6.88 -7.71 -2.97
N VAL A 162 -7.99 -6.97 -2.84
CA VAL A 162 -8.74 -6.92 -1.56
C VAL A 162 -9.23 -8.31 -1.14
N ALA A 163 -9.72 -9.13 -2.08
CA ALA A 163 -10.15 -10.49 -1.76
C ALA A 163 -9.00 -11.35 -1.22
N LYS A 164 -7.82 -11.29 -1.85
CA LYS A 164 -6.61 -11.99 -1.37
C LYS A 164 -6.19 -11.53 0.02
N GLU A 165 -6.23 -10.22 0.29
CA GLU A 165 -5.93 -9.67 1.61
C GLU A 165 -6.88 -10.24 2.68
N ARG A 166 -8.19 -10.24 2.41
CA ARG A 166 -9.20 -10.72 3.37
C ARG A 166 -9.18 -12.24 3.57
N GLU A 167 -8.74 -12.98 2.55
CA GLU A 167 -8.55 -14.43 2.65
C GLU A 167 -7.35 -14.77 3.55
N LEU A 168 -6.22 -14.07 3.36
CA LEU A 168 -5.01 -14.30 4.14
C LEU A 168 -5.10 -13.69 5.56
N TYR A 169 -5.76 -12.54 5.68
CA TYR A 169 -5.84 -11.71 6.88
C TYR A 169 -7.27 -11.24 7.12
N PRO A 170 -8.17 -12.14 7.58
CA PRO A 170 -9.58 -11.81 7.80
C PRO A 170 -9.80 -10.74 8.90
N ASP A 171 -8.80 -10.53 9.75
CA ASP A 171 -8.76 -9.48 10.76
C ASP A 171 -8.24 -8.13 10.23
N ASN A 172 -7.81 -8.04 8.96
CA ASN A 172 -7.44 -6.77 8.34
C ASN A 172 -8.69 -5.96 7.98
N TRP A 173 -9.21 -5.22 8.96
CA TRP A 173 -10.39 -4.39 8.80
C TRP A 173 -10.21 -3.27 7.76
N HIS A 174 -8.98 -2.80 7.50
CA HIS A 174 -8.72 -1.80 6.46
C HIS A 174 -9.11 -2.34 5.07
N ALA A 175 -8.86 -3.61 4.79
CA ALA A 175 -9.28 -4.26 3.54
C ALA A 175 -10.80 -4.28 3.37
N THR A 176 -11.52 -4.53 4.46
CA THR A 176 -12.99 -4.48 4.47
C THR A 176 -13.51 -3.07 4.19
N THR A 177 -12.94 -2.04 4.83
CA THR A 177 -13.34 -0.64 4.58
C THR A 177 -12.99 -0.17 3.17
N LEU A 178 -11.86 -0.62 2.59
CA LEU A 178 -11.52 -0.34 1.20
C LEU A 178 -12.52 -0.98 0.24
N LEU A 179 -12.97 -2.20 0.52
CA LEU A 179 -14.02 -2.85 -0.27
C LEU A 179 -15.31 -2.04 -0.26
N TRP A 180 -15.74 -1.58 0.91
CA TRP A 180 -16.95 -0.76 1.03
C TRP A 180 -16.83 0.56 0.23
N ASP A 181 -15.65 1.19 0.21
CA ASP A 181 -15.43 2.40 -0.60
C ASP A 181 -15.50 2.10 -2.10
N ILE A 182 -14.94 0.97 -2.54
CA ILE A 182 -15.05 0.51 -3.93
C ILE A 182 -16.52 0.26 -4.28
N MET A 183 -17.24 -0.51 -3.46
CA MET A 183 -18.64 -0.86 -3.69
C MET A 183 -19.53 0.38 -3.81
N LEU A 184 -19.39 1.36 -2.90
CA LEU A 184 -20.19 2.59 -2.97
C LEU A 184 -19.86 3.46 -4.18
N ARG A 185 -18.60 3.49 -4.63
CA ARG A 185 -18.22 4.23 -5.83
C ARG A 185 -18.75 3.60 -7.10
N GLU A 186 -18.78 2.26 -7.17
CA GLU A 186 -19.32 1.53 -8.32
C GLU A 186 -20.85 1.59 -8.34
N ASN A 187 -21.50 1.45 -7.18
CA ASN A 187 -22.95 1.43 -7.06
C ASN A 187 -23.43 2.03 -5.72
N PRO A 188 -23.74 3.34 -5.65
CA PRO A 188 -24.17 4.01 -4.42
C PRO A 188 -25.65 3.76 -4.05
N SER A 189 -26.19 2.57 -4.37
CA SER A 189 -27.58 2.21 -4.10
C SER A 189 -27.85 1.91 -2.62
N ASP A 190 -29.12 1.92 -2.23
CA ASP A 190 -29.53 1.54 -0.88
C ASP A 190 -29.30 0.06 -0.59
N GLU A 191 -29.30 -0.80 -1.62
CA GLU A 191 -28.90 -2.20 -1.51
C GLU A 191 -27.42 -2.34 -1.13
N THR A 192 -26.53 -1.62 -1.83
CA THR A 192 -25.10 -1.58 -1.48
C THR A 192 -24.89 -1.08 -0.06
N LYS A 193 -25.57 0.01 0.32
CA LYS A 193 -25.52 0.53 1.69
C LYS A 193 -26.02 -0.51 2.69
N ALA A 194 -27.14 -1.19 2.43
CA ALA A 194 -27.70 -2.20 3.34
C ALA A 194 -26.71 -3.34 3.59
N ARG A 195 -26.04 -3.83 2.54
CA ARG A 195 -24.97 -4.84 2.68
C ARG A 195 -23.81 -4.33 3.54
N ILE A 196 -23.36 -3.09 3.32
CA ILE A 196 -22.31 -2.47 4.14
C ILE A 196 -22.78 -2.32 5.59
N LYS A 197 -24.02 -1.93 5.86
CA LYS A 197 -24.58 -1.82 7.23
C LYS A 197 -24.49 -3.14 7.98
N GLU A 198 -24.79 -4.26 7.31
CA GLU A 198 -24.72 -5.59 7.91
C GLU A 198 -23.29 -5.98 8.28
N GLU A 199 -22.34 -5.83 7.35
CA GLU A 199 -20.93 -6.11 7.62
C GLU A 199 -20.35 -5.16 8.69
N LEU A 200 -20.74 -3.88 8.65
CA LEU A 200 -20.35 -2.85 9.62
C LEU A 200 -20.82 -3.18 11.03
N ALA A 201 -22.06 -3.64 11.19
CA ALA A 201 -22.57 -4.04 12.50
C ALA A 201 -21.77 -5.22 13.07
N LYS A 202 -21.47 -6.24 12.26
CA LYS A 202 -20.66 -7.39 12.68
C LYS A 202 -19.24 -6.98 13.08
N LEU A 203 -18.60 -6.14 12.26
CA LEU A 203 -17.25 -5.66 12.53
C LEU A 203 -17.21 -4.81 13.81
N TYR A 204 -18.19 -3.90 13.98
CA TYR A 204 -18.33 -3.11 15.20
C TYR A 204 -18.44 -3.98 16.44
N GLU A 205 -19.35 -4.96 16.47
CA GLU A 205 -19.49 -5.83 17.66
C GLU A 205 -18.20 -6.60 17.99
N SER A 206 -17.45 -7.01 16.97
CA SER A 206 -16.17 -7.71 17.16
C SER A 206 -15.01 -6.82 17.57
N GLN A 207 -15.11 -5.50 17.38
CA GLN A 207 -14.02 -4.54 17.57
C GLN A 207 -14.42 -3.31 18.41
N LYS A 208 -15.54 -3.38 19.13
CA LYS A 208 -16.11 -2.25 19.88
C LYS A 208 -15.21 -1.69 20.99
N ASP A 209 -14.24 -2.49 21.43
CA ASP A 209 -13.28 -2.13 22.46
C ASP A 209 -11.97 -1.57 21.86
N ASP A 210 -11.78 -1.65 20.54
CA ASP A 210 -10.67 -1.01 19.83
C ASP A 210 -11.08 0.39 19.36
N GLU A 211 -10.60 1.41 20.08
CA GLU A 211 -10.96 2.79 19.82
C GLU A 211 -10.54 3.28 18.42
N GLU A 212 -9.46 2.74 17.85
CA GLU A 212 -9.01 3.10 16.51
C GLU A 212 -9.94 2.56 15.44
N VAL A 213 -10.35 1.30 15.60
CA VAL A 213 -11.34 0.67 14.72
C VAL A 213 -12.66 1.42 14.84
N VAL A 214 -13.18 1.58 16.06
CA VAL A 214 -14.47 2.26 16.30
C VAL A 214 -14.47 3.67 15.71
N SER A 215 -13.39 4.45 15.89
CA SER A 215 -13.27 5.78 15.28
C SER A 215 -13.44 5.73 13.77
N THR A 216 -12.90 4.71 13.10
CA THR A 216 -13.09 4.53 11.65
C THR A 216 -14.50 4.06 11.29
N LEU A 217 -15.09 3.19 12.10
CA LEU A 217 -16.45 2.68 11.88
C LEU A 217 -17.52 3.78 12.04
N LEU A 218 -17.29 4.77 12.91
CA LEU A 218 -18.18 5.94 13.04
C LEU A 218 -18.41 6.66 11.70
N TYR A 219 -17.34 6.86 10.92
CA TYR A 219 -17.44 7.41 9.57
C TYR A 219 -18.32 6.56 8.66
N TRP A 220 -18.22 5.23 8.76
CA TRP A 220 -19.02 4.30 7.96
C TRP A 220 -20.49 4.24 8.40
N PHE A 221 -20.77 4.38 9.70
CA PHE A 221 -22.13 4.53 10.19
C PHE A 221 -22.77 5.77 9.56
N GLU A 222 -22.10 6.92 9.58
CA GLU A 222 -22.61 8.14 8.95
C GLU A 222 -22.76 7.99 7.43
N ARG A 223 -21.75 7.46 6.74
CA ARG A 223 -21.73 7.30 5.28
C ARG A 223 -22.79 6.33 4.76
N THR A 224 -23.28 5.44 5.61
CA THR A 224 -24.40 4.54 5.30
C THR A 224 -25.75 5.05 5.82
N GLY A 225 -25.82 6.25 6.39
CA GLY A 225 -27.06 6.87 6.85
C GLY A 225 -27.51 6.41 8.25
N GLN A 226 -26.60 5.94 9.08
CA GLN A 226 -26.84 5.54 10.48
C GLN A 226 -26.29 6.60 11.45
N LYS A 227 -26.64 7.88 11.20
CA LYS A 227 -26.10 9.01 11.97
C LYS A 227 -26.43 8.92 13.46
N ASP A 228 -27.67 8.58 13.81
CA ASP A 228 -28.09 8.50 15.22
C ASP A 228 -27.28 7.44 15.98
N ARG A 229 -27.05 6.27 15.35
CA ARG A 229 -26.19 5.22 15.91
C ARG A 229 -24.74 5.67 16.05
N ALA A 230 -24.19 6.39 15.07
CA ALA A 230 -22.85 6.96 15.18
C ALA A 230 -22.76 7.95 16.35
N ASP A 231 -23.77 8.81 16.52
CA ASP A 231 -23.82 9.81 17.59
C ASP A 231 -23.96 9.15 18.97
N GLU A 232 -24.73 8.07 19.10
CA GLU A 232 -24.83 7.25 20.32
C GLU A 232 -23.50 6.59 20.69
N ILE A 233 -22.85 5.90 19.74
CA ILE A 233 -21.55 5.26 19.94
C ILE A 233 -20.51 6.30 20.34
N ARG A 234 -20.47 7.45 19.65
CA ARG A 234 -19.54 8.55 19.95
C ARG A 234 -19.76 9.09 21.36
N LYS A 235 -21.00 9.34 21.78
CA LYS A 235 -21.31 9.83 23.13
C LYS A 235 -20.88 8.84 24.20
N ALA A 236 -21.16 7.55 24.00
CA ALA A 236 -20.76 6.49 24.94
C ALA A 236 -19.23 6.38 25.04
N ALA A 237 -18.52 6.39 23.90
CA ALA A 237 -17.06 6.34 23.86
C ALA A 237 -16.41 7.55 24.56
N ILE A 238 -16.92 8.77 24.32
CA ILE A 238 -16.42 9.98 24.98
C ILE A 238 -16.69 9.96 26.48
N ALA A 239 -17.87 9.49 26.91
CA ALA A 239 -18.19 9.37 28.33
C ALA A 239 -17.29 8.35 29.04
N GLY A 240 -16.98 7.23 28.39
CA GLY A 240 -16.10 6.19 28.92
C GLY A 240 -14.62 6.56 28.90
N ASN A 241 -14.17 7.32 27.90
CA ASN A 241 -12.79 7.78 27.77
C ASN A 241 -12.72 9.23 27.23
N PRO A 242 -12.86 10.24 28.11
CA PRO A 242 -12.88 11.66 27.69
C PRO A 242 -11.57 12.16 27.06
N LYS A 243 -10.48 11.41 27.22
CA LYS A 243 -9.16 11.69 26.63
C LYS A 243 -8.74 10.67 25.56
N GLY A 244 -9.68 9.85 25.09
CA GLY A 244 -9.44 8.85 24.05
C GLY A 244 -9.38 9.45 22.64
N LYS A 245 -8.97 8.62 21.67
CA LYS A 245 -8.90 8.98 20.24
C LYS A 245 -10.25 9.49 19.69
N ILE A 246 -11.38 8.93 20.11
CA ILE A 246 -12.71 9.36 19.64
C ILE A 246 -13.06 10.73 20.22
N ALA A 247 -12.73 10.98 21.49
CA ALA A 247 -12.90 12.29 22.10
C ALA A 247 -11.99 13.34 21.44
N GLU A 248 -10.73 12.99 21.19
CA GLU A 248 -9.79 13.83 20.46
C GLU A 248 -10.33 14.18 19.06
N SER A 249 -10.79 13.18 18.31
CA SER A 249 -11.38 13.36 16.98
C SER A 249 -12.60 14.29 17.00
N ALA A 250 -13.53 14.08 17.95
CA ALA A 250 -14.72 14.92 18.09
C ALA A 250 -14.38 16.38 18.41
N ARG A 251 -13.42 16.63 19.30
CA ARG A 251 -12.94 18.00 19.61
C ARG A 251 -12.27 18.65 18.41
N ARG A 252 -11.50 17.89 17.64
CA ARG A 252 -10.88 18.38 16.41
C ARG A 252 -11.94 18.78 15.39
N SER A 253 -12.99 17.98 15.22
CA SER A 253 -14.13 18.31 14.34
C SER A 253 -14.87 19.57 14.80
N GLU A 254 -15.07 19.76 16.11
CA GLU A 254 -15.65 20.98 16.68
C GLU A 254 -14.81 22.23 16.33
N ILE A 255 -13.49 22.15 16.50
CA ILE A 255 -12.55 23.22 16.12
C ILE A 255 -12.61 23.54 14.63
N TYR A 256 -12.72 22.53 13.75
CA TYR A 256 -12.81 22.75 12.31
C TYR A 256 -14.15 23.32 11.86
N ALA A 257 -15.24 23.01 12.57
CA ALA A 257 -16.57 23.51 12.27
C ALA A 257 -16.82 24.94 12.79
N GLU A 258 -16.05 25.39 13.79
CA GLU A 258 -16.16 26.74 14.36
C GLU A 258 -15.74 27.82 13.37
N LYS A 259 -16.61 28.82 13.18
CA LYS A 259 -16.43 29.92 12.24
C LYS A 259 -15.88 31.18 12.90
N ASP A 260 -16.14 31.37 14.19
CA ASP A 260 -15.63 32.50 14.96
C ASP A 260 -14.13 32.28 15.29
N PRO A 261 -13.22 33.16 14.82
CA PRO A 261 -11.79 33.01 15.07
C PRO A 261 -11.40 33.04 16.54
N ALA A 262 -12.02 33.90 17.36
CA ALA A 262 -11.70 34.01 18.77
C ALA A 262 -12.11 32.74 19.52
N LYS A 263 -13.33 32.26 19.26
CA LYS A 263 -13.82 31.00 19.84
C LYS A 263 -13.00 29.80 19.38
N ARG A 264 -12.55 29.81 18.12
CA ARG A 264 -11.67 28.75 17.59
C ARG A 264 -10.32 28.70 18.30
N VAL A 265 -9.74 29.85 18.65
CA VAL A 265 -8.51 29.92 19.47
C VAL A 265 -8.75 29.32 20.84
N GLU A 266 -9.84 29.68 21.53
CA GLU A 266 -10.17 29.10 22.84
C GLU A 266 -10.34 27.57 22.79
N LEU A 267 -11.02 27.07 21.76
CA LEU A 267 -11.19 25.62 21.56
C LEU A 267 -9.85 24.93 21.29
N LEU A 268 -8.95 25.56 20.53
CA LEU A 268 -7.62 25.04 20.24
C LEU A 268 -6.75 24.98 21.49
N GLU A 269 -6.76 26.02 22.33
CA GLU A 269 -6.01 26.06 23.59
C GLU A 269 -6.46 24.94 24.54
N ARG A 270 -7.78 24.76 24.70
CA ARG A 270 -8.35 23.66 25.49
C ARG A 270 -7.96 22.31 24.92
N PHE A 271 -8.04 22.15 23.60
CA PHE A 271 -7.64 20.92 22.94
C PHE A 271 -6.16 20.58 23.19
N LEU A 272 -5.26 21.55 23.10
CA LEU A 272 -3.84 21.32 23.37
C LEU A 272 -3.55 20.98 24.83
N ALA A 273 -4.34 21.52 25.76
CA ALA A 273 -4.26 21.18 27.18
C ALA A 273 -4.75 19.75 27.47
N ASP A 274 -5.86 19.35 26.85
CA ASP A 274 -6.48 18.03 27.05
C ASP A 274 -5.75 16.91 26.27
N PHE A 275 -5.18 17.25 25.11
CA PHE A 275 -4.51 16.34 24.18
C PHE A 275 -3.11 16.88 23.78
N PRO A 276 -2.11 16.79 24.70
CA PRO A 276 -0.77 17.28 24.43
C PRO A 276 -0.16 16.59 23.20
N GLN A 277 0.24 17.38 22.21
CA GLN A 277 0.87 16.87 21.01
C GLN A 277 2.27 16.36 21.35
N LYS A 278 2.48 15.05 21.30
CA LYS A 278 3.84 14.50 21.32
C LYS A 278 4.49 14.84 19.97
N GLY A 279 5.59 15.58 19.99
CA GLY A 279 6.38 15.82 18.79
C GLY A 279 6.67 14.49 18.11
N ARG A 280 6.43 14.41 16.79
CA ARG A 280 6.82 13.24 16.00
C ARG A 280 8.35 13.21 15.97
N SER A 281 8.95 12.36 16.80
CA SER A 281 10.36 11.97 16.70
C SER A 281 10.56 11.02 15.53
#